data_AF-V5F7S2-F1
#
_entry.id   AF-V5F7S2-F1
#
_cell.length_a   1.000
_cell.length_b   1.000
_cell.length_c   1.000
_cell.angle_alpha   90.00
_cell.angle_beta   90.00
_cell.angle_gamma   90.00
#
_symmetry.space_group_name_H-M   'P 1'
#
loop_
_entity.id
_entity.type
_entity.pdbx_description
1 polymer ?
#
loop_
_entity_poly.entity_id
_entity_poly.type
_entity_poly.pdbx_seq_one_letter_code
_entity_poly.pdbx_strand_id
1 'polypeptide(L)'
;MILIIIILLGIKMTELKFMIVFILLTFIATVLGTVFLVKRSNGNSRFYWFIACVITSFYLVGYLIAPIAAIVSLLILFFIKNEKDNYLVDIKDGFLNLISLSVGGIFFVIYGLSAVGGLYWLWMAIQISSFWMFIVGLFPLSFLVTVPVGAYSLVFGMPDWVISFFG
;
A
#
# COMPACT_ATOMS: atom_id res chain seq x y z
N MET A 1 8.77 14.64 -3.89
CA MET A 1 8.39 13.22 -4.09
C MET A 1 7.46 13.03 -5.29
N ILE A 2 6.30 13.72 -5.36
CA ILE A 2 5.38 13.66 -6.51
C ILE A 2 6.06 14.10 -7.82
N LEU A 3 6.90 15.14 -7.78
CA LEU A 3 7.65 15.63 -8.96
C LEU A 3 8.61 14.59 -9.56
N ILE A 4 9.17 13.70 -8.75
CA ILE A 4 10.13 12.67 -9.18
C ILE A 4 9.40 11.54 -9.92
N ILE A 5 8.20 11.17 -9.47
CA ILE A 5 7.33 10.17 -10.11
C ILE A 5 6.83 10.68 -11.47
N ILE A 6 6.52 11.98 -11.58
CA ILE A 6 6.06 12.62 -12.84
C ILE A 6 7.15 12.56 -13.92
N ILE A 7 8.41 12.81 -13.55
CA ILE A 7 9.54 12.77 -14.47
C ILE A 7 9.84 11.33 -14.91
N LEU A 8 9.74 10.35 -13.99
CA LEU A 8 10.00 8.93 -14.27
C LEU A 8 8.95 8.25 -15.15
N LEU A 9 7.69 8.69 -15.10
CA LEU A 9 6.57 8.05 -15.82
C LEU A 9 6.18 8.74 -17.13
N GLY A 10 6.81 9.86 -17.50
CA GLY A 10 6.50 10.57 -18.75
C GLY A 10 5.04 11.09 -18.81
N ILE A 11 4.43 11.38 -17.67
CA ILE A 11 3.02 11.78 -17.57
C ILE A 11 2.85 13.18 -18.16
N LYS A 12 1.94 13.33 -19.13
CA LYS A 12 1.62 14.63 -19.71
C LYS A 12 0.92 15.52 -18.67
N MET A 13 1.22 16.82 -18.69
CA MET A 13 0.62 17.81 -17.77
C MET A 13 -0.91 17.80 -17.75
N THR A 14 -1.55 17.41 -18.84
CA THR A 14 -3.01 17.24 -18.94
C THR A 14 -3.52 16.05 -18.12
N GLU A 15 -2.86 14.89 -18.20
CA GLU A 15 -3.23 13.68 -17.45
C GLU A 15 -2.99 13.87 -15.96
N LEU A 16 -1.93 14.59 -15.60
CA LEU A 16 -1.64 14.96 -14.22
C LEU A 16 -2.77 15.80 -13.60
N LYS A 17 -3.29 16.79 -14.34
CA LYS A 17 -4.41 17.62 -13.87
C LYS A 17 -5.67 16.78 -13.63
N PHE A 18 -5.98 15.85 -14.52
CA PHE A 18 -7.11 14.93 -14.33
C PHE A 18 -6.94 14.02 -13.11
N MET A 19 -5.75 13.43 -12.91
CA MET A 19 -5.46 12.63 -11.73
C MET A 19 -5.61 13.41 -10.43
N ILE A 20 -5.06 14.63 -10.37
CA ILE A 20 -5.15 15.48 -9.18
C ILE A 20 -6.61 15.82 -8.87
N VAL A 21 -7.40 16.19 -9.86
CA VAL A 21 -8.83 16.50 -9.68
C VAL A 21 -9.59 15.27 -9.20
N PHE A 22 -9.35 14.10 -9.77
CA PHE A 22 -9.98 12.86 -9.35
C PHE A 22 -9.64 12.48 -7.89
N ILE A 23 -8.36 12.60 -7.51
CA ILE A 23 -7.89 12.38 -6.14
C ILE A 23 -8.57 13.35 -5.16
N LEU A 24 -8.68 14.63 -5.53
CA LEU A 24 -9.34 15.62 -4.68
C LEU A 24 -10.84 15.34 -4.53
N LEU A 25 -11.53 14.97 -5.60
CA LEU A 25 -12.96 14.64 -5.55
C LEU A 25 -13.24 13.40 -4.68
N THR A 26 -12.44 12.35 -4.84
CA THR A 26 -12.56 11.12 -4.03
C THR A 26 -12.20 11.37 -2.56
N PHE A 27 -11.21 12.21 -2.28
CA PHE A 27 -10.90 12.67 -0.93
C PHE A 27 -12.07 13.45 -0.30
N ILE A 28 -12.65 14.42 -1.02
CA ILE A 28 -13.80 15.19 -0.52
C ILE A 28 -14.99 14.26 -0.27
N ALA A 29 -15.29 13.34 -1.18
CA ALA A 29 -16.39 12.40 -1.04
C ALA A 29 -16.22 11.49 0.18
N THR A 30 -15.00 10.99 0.43
CA THR A 30 -14.71 10.14 1.60
C THR A 30 -14.81 10.93 2.90
N VAL A 31 -14.28 12.16 2.96
CA VAL A 31 -14.40 13.05 4.13
C VAL A 31 -15.87 13.35 4.44
N LEU A 32 -16.67 13.75 3.44
CA LEU A 32 -18.10 13.99 3.60
C LEU A 32 -18.86 12.74 4.04
N GLY A 33 -18.49 11.57 3.50
CA GLY A 33 -19.02 10.27 3.92
C GLY A 33 -18.75 9.99 5.39
N THR A 34 -17.52 10.22 5.87
CA THR A 34 -17.19 10.10 7.31
C THR A 34 -18.08 11.02 8.14
N VAL A 35 -18.16 12.31 7.81
CA VAL A 35 -18.95 13.28 8.58
C VAL A 35 -20.41 12.84 8.66
N PHE A 36 -20.98 12.44 7.52
CA PHE A 36 -22.38 12.02 7.43
C PHE A 36 -22.67 10.77 8.27
N LEU A 37 -21.85 9.73 8.14
CA LEU A 37 -22.04 8.44 8.81
C LEU A 37 -21.75 8.52 10.30
N VAL A 38 -20.66 9.19 10.69
CA VAL A 38 -20.28 9.38 12.10
C VAL A 38 -21.32 10.22 12.83
N LYS A 39 -21.83 11.29 12.22
CA LYS A 39 -22.86 12.14 12.82
C LYS A 39 -24.18 11.39 13.02
N ARG A 40 -24.54 10.49 12.11
CA ARG A 40 -25.77 9.69 12.19
C ARG A 40 -25.68 8.51 13.16
N SER A 41 -24.47 8.02 13.40
CA SER A 41 -24.18 6.90 14.29
C SER A 41 -24.17 7.32 15.76
N ASN A 42 -24.30 6.36 16.68
CA ASN A 42 -24.27 6.57 18.14
C ASN A 42 -23.43 5.49 18.83
N GLY A 43 -22.72 5.86 19.91
CA GLY A 43 -21.87 4.95 20.69
C GLY A 43 -20.76 4.32 19.85
N ASN A 44 -20.39 3.07 20.16
CA ASN A 44 -19.30 2.33 19.51
C ASN A 44 -19.44 2.19 17.98
N SER A 45 -20.67 2.29 17.44
CA SER A 45 -20.90 2.24 15.99
C SER A 45 -20.20 3.39 15.23
N ARG A 46 -19.93 4.53 15.88
CA ARG A 46 -19.24 5.68 15.27
C ARG A 46 -17.81 5.33 14.90
N PHE A 47 -17.15 4.61 15.80
CA PHE A 47 -15.79 4.17 15.64
C PHE A 47 -15.66 3.17 14.47
N TYR A 48 -16.60 2.23 14.35
CA TYR A 48 -16.62 1.31 13.21
C TYR A 48 -16.83 2.02 11.87
N TRP A 49 -17.71 3.03 11.82
CA TRP A 49 -17.90 3.83 10.61
C TRP A 49 -16.67 4.66 10.25
N PHE A 50 -15.96 5.18 11.25
CA PHE A 50 -14.67 5.83 11.05
C PHE A 50 -13.64 4.86 10.43
N ILE A 51 -13.48 3.66 11.00
CA ILE A 51 -12.57 2.63 10.47
C ILE A 51 -12.95 2.28 9.02
N ALA A 52 -14.23 2.06 8.74
CA ALA A 52 -14.71 1.72 7.41
C ALA A 52 -14.39 2.81 6.38
N CYS A 53 -14.57 4.09 6.73
CA CYS A 53 -14.21 5.19 5.85
C CYS A 53 -12.70 5.29 5.62
N VAL A 54 -11.88 5.11 6.65
CA VAL A 54 -10.42 5.06 6.52
C VAL A 54 -10.00 3.97 5.53
N ILE A 55 -10.50 2.74 5.71
CA ILE A 55 -10.20 1.61 4.82
C ILE A 55 -10.62 1.94 3.38
N THR A 56 -11.81 2.52 3.21
CA THR A 56 -12.30 2.92 1.89
C THR A 56 -11.41 4.00 1.24
N SER A 57 -10.90 4.95 2.02
CA SER A 57 -9.95 5.96 1.55
C SER A 57 -8.62 5.34 1.09
N PHE A 58 -8.13 4.28 1.75
CA PHE A 58 -6.95 3.54 1.29
C PHE A 58 -7.14 2.93 -0.10
N TYR A 59 -8.31 2.34 -0.37
CA TYR A 59 -8.59 1.74 -1.68
C TYR A 59 -8.85 2.77 -2.79
N LEU A 60 -9.51 3.89 -2.48
CA LEU A 60 -9.91 4.87 -3.50
C LEU A 60 -8.84 5.92 -3.81
N VAL A 61 -8.11 6.39 -2.80
CA VAL A 61 -7.16 7.51 -2.93
C VAL A 61 -5.70 7.01 -2.98
N GLY A 62 -5.47 5.78 -2.52
CA GLY A 62 -4.17 5.13 -2.53
C GLY A 62 -3.34 5.38 -1.27
N TYR A 63 -2.30 4.57 -1.11
CA TYR A 63 -1.54 4.43 0.13
C TYR A 63 -0.79 5.70 0.58
N LEU A 64 -0.41 6.58 -0.35
CA LEU A 64 0.32 7.82 -0.02
C LEU A 64 -0.57 8.92 0.57
N ILE A 65 -1.86 8.95 0.23
CA ILE A 65 -2.78 10.05 0.58
C ILE A 65 -3.75 9.62 1.68
N ALA A 66 -4.02 8.32 1.81
CA ALA A 66 -4.83 7.74 2.86
C ALA A 66 -4.43 8.14 4.30
N PRO A 67 -3.14 8.33 4.66
CA PRO A 67 -2.77 8.81 5.99
C PRO A 67 -3.33 10.21 6.30
N ILE A 68 -3.39 11.09 5.30
CA ILE A 68 -3.93 12.44 5.44
C ILE A 68 -5.45 12.36 5.65
N ALA A 69 -6.16 11.54 4.87
CA ALA A 69 -7.59 11.32 5.04
C ALA A 69 -7.92 10.76 6.44
N ALA A 70 -7.12 9.81 6.91
CA ALA A 70 -7.27 9.23 8.24
C ALA A 70 -7.08 10.25 9.37
N ILE A 71 -6.07 11.11 9.28
CA ILE A 71 -5.85 12.20 10.24
C ILE A 71 -7.03 13.16 10.25
N VAL A 72 -7.52 13.56 9.07
CA VAL A 72 -8.69 14.45 8.94
C VAL A 72 -9.94 13.79 9.55
N SER A 73 -10.16 12.50 9.30
CA SER A 73 -11.27 11.76 9.90
C SER A 73 -11.14 11.61 11.42
N LEU A 74 -9.91 11.47 11.98
CA LEU A 74 -9.68 11.48 13.43
C LEU A 74 -9.97 12.85 14.04
N LEU A 75 -9.56 13.93 13.37
CA LEU A 75 -9.89 15.30 13.78
C LEU A 75 -11.41 15.52 13.76
N ILE A 76 -12.11 15.00 12.75
CA ILE A 76 -13.57 15.07 12.67
C ILE A 76 -14.22 14.32 13.86
N LEU A 77 -13.73 13.13 14.22
CA LEU A 77 -14.22 12.43 15.43
C LEU A 77 -13.99 13.26 16.70
N PHE A 78 -12.84 13.93 16.81
CA PHE A 78 -12.54 14.81 17.94
C PHE A 78 -13.51 16.01 18.02
N PHE A 79 -13.84 16.62 16.89
CA PHE A 79 -14.75 17.77 16.84
C PHE A 79 -16.24 17.39 16.94
N ILE A 80 -16.66 16.22 16.45
CA ILE A 80 -18.04 15.69 16.58
C ILE A 80 -18.17 14.92 17.90
N LYS A 81 -17.82 15.58 19.01
CA LYS A 81 -17.93 15.02 20.35
C LYS A 81 -19.40 14.74 20.71
N ASN A 82 -19.68 13.56 21.27
CA ASN A 82 -20.97 13.25 21.89
C ASN A 82 -20.75 12.75 23.31
N GLU A 83 -21.69 13.06 24.19
CA GLU A 83 -21.56 12.84 25.63
C GLU A 83 -21.59 11.36 26.03
N LYS A 84 -21.99 10.47 25.11
CA LYS A 84 -22.05 9.02 25.30
C LYS A 84 -20.79 8.27 24.84
N ASP A 85 -19.79 8.97 24.32
CA ASP A 85 -18.62 8.35 23.68
C ASP A 85 -17.36 8.48 24.57
N ASN A 86 -16.57 7.41 24.65
CA ASN A 86 -15.26 7.42 25.31
C ASN A 86 -14.18 7.95 24.35
N TYR A 87 -14.30 9.24 24.01
CA TYR A 87 -13.56 9.90 22.94
C TYR A 87 -12.03 9.68 22.96
N LEU A 88 -11.38 9.70 24.13
CA LEU A 88 -9.93 9.46 24.22
C LEU A 88 -9.54 8.01 23.89
N VAL A 89 -10.37 7.05 24.30
CA VAL A 89 -10.16 5.63 24.04
C VAL A 89 -10.37 5.36 22.55
N ASP A 90 -11.45 5.89 21.98
CA ASP A 90 -11.78 5.73 20.56
C ASP A 90 -10.70 6.36 19.65
N ILE A 91 -10.17 7.53 20.00
CA ILE A 91 -9.08 8.17 19.25
C ILE A 91 -7.79 7.35 19.34
N LYS A 92 -7.45 6.85 20.54
CA LYS A 92 -6.27 6.00 20.74
C LYS A 92 -6.38 4.71 19.92
N ASP A 93 -7.51 4.03 19.99
CA ASP A 93 -7.74 2.79 19.27
C ASP A 93 -7.77 3.03 17.75
N GLY A 94 -8.33 4.15 17.31
CA GLY A 94 -8.29 4.59 15.92
C GLY A 94 -6.86 4.78 15.42
N PHE A 95 -6.04 5.49 16.20
CA PHE A 95 -4.63 5.72 15.89
C PHE A 95 -3.82 4.41 15.83
N LEU A 96 -4.00 3.51 16.79
CA LEU A 96 -3.32 2.20 16.78
C LEU A 96 -3.74 1.34 15.58
N ASN A 97 -5.02 1.37 15.20
CA ASN A 97 -5.51 0.69 14.01
C ASN A 97 -4.92 1.28 12.71
N LEU A 98 -4.71 2.59 12.64
CA LEU A 98 -4.02 3.21 11.49
C LEU A 98 -2.58 2.73 11.35
N ILE A 99 -1.86 2.61 12.46
CA ILE A 99 -0.50 2.05 12.45
C ILE A 99 -0.53 0.59 12.00
N SER A 100 -1.45 -0.21 12.55
CA SER A 100 -1.62 -1.62 12.19
C SER A 100 -1.90 -1.81 10.68
N LEU A 101 -2.83 -1.04 10.12
CA LEU A 101 -3.16 -1.06 8.69
C LEU A 101 -1.98 -0.62 7.82
N SER A 102 -1.22 0.39 8.28
CA SER A 102 -0.04 0.88 7.57
C SER A 102 1.06 -0.19 7.53
N VAL A 103 1.34 -0.84 8.65
CA VAL A 103 2.27 -1.98 8.73
C VAL A 103 1.82 -3.13 7.83
N GLY A 104 0.54 -3.51 7.88
CA GLY A 104 -0.03 -4.53 7.00
C GLY A 104 0.12 -4.20 5.51
N GLY A 105 -0.07 -2.93 5.12
CA GLY A 105 0.14 -2.47 3.75
C GLY A 105 1.59 -2.59 3.27
N ILE A 106 2.58 -2.32 4.14
CA ILE A 106 4.01 -2.51 3.81
C ILE A 106 4.28 -3.99 3.52
N PHE A 107 3.77 -4.90 4.35
CA PHE A 107 3.91 -6.34 4.11
C PHE A 107 3.26 -6.77 2.80
N PHE A 108 2.11 -6.20 2.44
CA PHE A 108 1.48 -6.47 1.15
C PHE A 108 2.35 -6.04 -0.04
N VAL A 109 2.97 -4.86 0.02
CA VAL A 109 3.90 -4.37 -1.01
C VAL A 109 5.14 -5.27 -1.09
N ILE A 110 5.74 -5.62 0.05
CA ILE A 110 6.90 -6.53 0.11
C ILE A 110 6.53 -7.89 -0.47
N TYR A 111 5.35 -8.41 -0.14
CA TYR A 111 4.86 -9.69 -0.67
C TYR A 111 4.67 -9.64 -2.19
N GLY A 112 4.08 -8.56 -2.71
CA GLY A 112 3.96 -8.32 -4.16
C GLY A 112 5.31 -8.24 -4.86
N LEU A 113 6.25 -7.47 -4.32
CA LEU A 113 7.63 -7.40 -4.83
C LEU A 113 8.33 -8.76 -4.76
N SER A 114 8.05 -9.54 -3.72
CA SER A 114 8.62 -10.88 -3.55
C SER A 114 8.13 -11.84 -4.62
N ALA A 115 6.84 -11.80 -4.95
CA ALA A 115 6.27 -12.58 -6.04
C ALA A 115 6.91 -12.20 -7.39
N VAL A 116 7.04 -10.89 -7.66
CA VAL A 116 7.69 -10.39 -8.89
C VAL A 116 9.15 -10.83 -8.97
N GLY A 117 9.91 -10.70 -7.88
CA GLY A 117 11.31 -11.15 -7.82
C GLY A 117 11.47 -12.64 -8.05
N GLY A 118 10.65 -13.47 -7.38
CA GLY A 118 10.68 -14.93 -7.56
C GLY A 118 10.30 -15.37 -8.98
N LEU A 119 9.27 -14.75 -9.57
CA LEU A 119 8.89 -15.02 -10.96
C LEU A 119 9.99 -14.64 -11.94
N TYR A 120 10.67 -13.52 -11.72
CA TYR A 120 11.77 -13.11 -12.58
C TYR A 120 12.98 -14.05 -12.48
N TRP A 121 13.29 -14.56 -11.29
CA TRP A 121 14.31 -15.61 -11.14
C TRP A 121 13.98 -16.83 -12.01
N LEU A 122 12.74 -17.34 -11.92
CA LEU A 122 12.28 -18.48 -12.71
C LEU A 122 12.32 -18.18 -14.22
N TRP A 123 11.93 -16.97 -14.61
CA TRP A 123 12.04 -16.51 -15.99
C TRP A 123 13.49 -16.55 -16.50
N MET A 124 14.45 -16.05 -15.72
CA MET A 124 15.87 -16.08 -16.08
C MET A 124 16.42 -17.51 -16.14
N ALA A 125 15.96 -18.40 -15.26
CA ALA A 125 16.32 -19.82 -15.33
C ALA A 125 15.92 -20.46 -16.67
N ILE A 126 14.76 -20.07 -17.21
CA ILE A 126 14.29 -20.53 -18.53
C ILE A 126 15.16 -19.92 -19.64
N GLN A 127 15.46 -18.62 -19.59
CA GLN A 127 16.28 -17.94 -20.60
C GLN A 127 17.68 -18.51 -20.72
N ILE A 128 18.29 -18.86 -19.58
CA ILE A 128 19.63 -19.45 -19.52
C ILE A 128 19.58 -20.98 -19.74
N SER A 129 18.37 -21.56 -19.89
CA SER A 129 18.16 -23.02 -20.01
C SER A 129 18.75 -23.82 -18.84
N SER A 130 18.76 -23.23 -17.64
CA SER A 130 19.36 -23.82 -16.45
C SER A 130 18.33 -24.56 -15.60
N PHE A 131 18.31 -25.88 -15.71
CA PHE A 131 17.39 -26.74 -14.95
C PHE A 131 17.59 -26.62 -13.43
N TRP A 132 18.85 -26.54 -12.96
CA TRP A 132 19.15 -26.41 -11.54
C TRP A 132 18.71 -25.07 -10.97
N MET A 133 18.88 -23.97 -11.72
CA MET A 133 18.41 -22.65 -11.32
C MET A 133 16.89 -22.62 -11.18
N PHE A 134 16.19 -23.33 -12.06
CA PHE A 134 14.73 -23.45 -12.02
C PHE A 134 14.25 -24.21 -10.78
N ILE A 135 14.87 -25.36 -10.45
CA ILE A 135 14.54 -26.13 -9.23
C ILE A 135 14.78 -25.28 -7.98
N VAL A 136 15.92 -24.60 -7.90
CA VAL A 136 16.23 -23.69 -6.77
C VAL A 136 15.21 -22.55 -6.70
N GLY A 137 14.67 -22.10 -7.83
CA GLY A 137 13.60 -21.11 -7.88
C GLY A 137 12.22 -21.60 -7.43
N LEU A 138 11.99 -22.92 -7.34
CA LEU A 138 10.72 -23.51 -6.90
C LEU A 138 10.71 -23.94 -5.42
N PHE A 139 11.89 -24.10 -4.82
CA PHE A 139 11.99 -24.57 -3.45
C PHE A 139 11.74 -23.42 -2.45
N PRO A 140 10.77 -23.52 -1.52
CA PRO A 140 10.38 -22.37 -0.69
C PRO A 140 11.50 -21.81 0.20
N LEU A 141 12.41 -22.65 0.70
CA LEU A 141 13.51 -22.18 1.56
C LEU A 141 14.54 -21.35 0.79
N SER A 142 14.74 -21.61 -0.51
CA SER A 142 15.63 -20.81 -1.33
C SER A 142 15.03 -19.46 -1.73
N PHE A 143 13.75 -19.21 -1.47
CA PHE A 143 13.13 -17.90 -1.73
C PHE A 143 13.83 -16.76 -0.99
N LEU A 144 14.45 -17.04 0.17
CA LEU A 144 15.27 -16.06 0.89
C LEU A 144 16.43 -15.50 0.05
N VAL A 145 16.88 -16.25 -0.96
CA VAL A 145 17.96 -15.87 -1.87
C VAL A 145 17.42 -15.57 -3.26
N THR A 146 16.59 -16.45 -3.83
CA THR A 146 16.12 -16.32 -5.21
C THR A 146 15.22 -15.12 -5.42
N VAL A 147 14.39 -14.76 -4.44
CA VAL A 147 13.50 -13.60 -4.53
C VAL A 147 14.29 -12.28 -4.51
N PRO A 148 15.17 -12.02 -3.52
CA PRO A 148 16.00 -10.81 -3.55
C PRO A 148 16.88 -10.72 -4.79
N VAL A 149 17.48 -11.84 -5.22
CA VAL A 149 18.36 -11.83 -6.41
C VAL A 149 17.55 -11.63 -7.68
N GLY A 150 16.38 -12.25 -7.81
CA GLY A 150 15.49 -12.01 -8.95
C GLY A 150 14.97 -10.57 -8.99
N ALA A 151 14.61 -9.99 -7.84
CA ALA A 151 14.23 -8.58 -7.74
C ALA A 151 15.38 -7.63 -8.08
N TYR A 152 16.61 -7.92 -7.62
CA TYR A 152 17.81 -7.18 -8.01
C TYR A 152 18.04 -7.26 -9.53
N SER A 153 17.90 -8.47 -10.09
CA SER A 153 18.19 -8.74 -11.49
C SER A 153 17.25 -8.03 -12.46
N LEU A 154 16.01 -7.74 -12.02
CA LEU A 154 15.06 -6.91 -12.78
C LEU A 154 15.57 -5.50 -13.06
N VAL A 155 16.34 -4.93 -12.13
CA VAL A 155 16.78 -3.53 -12.19
C VAL A 155 18.20 -3.42 -12.72
N PHE A 156 19.08 -4.33 -12.29
CA PHE A 156 20.53 -4.23 -12.51
C PHE A 156 21.09 -5.33 -13.42
N GLY A 157 20.25 -6.26 -13.87
CA GLY A 157 20.69 -7.46 -14.59
C GLY A 157 21.21 -8.57 -13.66
N MET A 158 21.41 -9.74 -14.24
CA MET A 158 21.78 -10.95 -13.49
C MET A 158 23.20 -10.82 -12.89
N PRO A 159 23.42 -11.09 -11.60
CA PRO A 159 24.75 -11.05 -11.02
C PRO A 159 25.69 -12.10 -11.60
N ASP A 160 26.96 -11.75 -11.78
CA ASP A 160 27.98 -12.61 -12.39
C ASP A 160 28.13 -13.97 -11.68
N TRP A 161 28.04 -13.98 -10.35
CA TRP A 161 28.15 -15.23 -9.59
C TRP A 161 27.02 -16.21 -9.92
N VAL A 162 25.81 -15.71 -10.21
CA VAL A 162 24.68 -16.57 -10.56
C VAL A 162 24.89 -17.16 -11.94
N ILE A 163 25.34 -16.34 -12.90
CA ILE A 163 25.70 -16.82 -14.25
C ILE A 163 26.84 -17.83 -14.15
N SER A 164 27.88 -17.58 -13.34
CA SER A 164 29.00 -18.51 -13.21
C SER A 164 28.63 -19.86 -12.60
N PHE A 165 27.58 -19.90 -11.78
CA PHE A 165 27.14 -21.11 -11.08
C PHE A 165 26.05 -21.86 -11.85
N PHE A 166 25.17 -21.15 -12.56
CA PHE A 166 23.99 -21.72 -13.20
C PHE A 166 23.97 -21.60 -14.73
N GLY A 167 24.83 -20.77 -15.34
CA GLY A 167 24.90 -20.53 -16.78
C GLY A 167 25.80 -21.49 -17.53
#